data_AF-A0AAC9WJ29-F1
#
_entry.id   AF-A0AAC9WJ29-F1
#
_cell.length_a   1.000
_cell.length_b   1.000
_cell.length_c   1.000
_cell.angle_alpha   90.00
_cell.angle_beta   90.00
_cell.angle_gamma   90.00
#
_symmetry.space_group_name_H-M   'P 1'
#
loop_
_entity.id
_entity.type
_entity.pdbx_description
1 polymer ?
#
loop_
_entity_poly.entity_id
_entity_poly.type
_entity_poly.pdbx_seq_one_letter_code
_entity_poly.pdbx_strand_id
1 'polypeptide(L)'
;MTFNKLQYLQEEYDKLHIEGKTNFIENARFCLMADQYDYKNYHSNGKLTESEFYSVVDLLYELDNLNMLISFVVRNIKVLLQEVDGIESLKPFLEKAVIDEATFLTRINTFLQKQKNC
;
A
#
# COMPACT_ATOMS: atom_id res chain seq x y z
N MET A 1 -3.34 36.97 11.04
CA MET A 1 -2.21 36.33 10.34
C MET A 1 -2.73 34.99 9.84
N THR A 2 -3.16 34.91 8.58
CA THR A 2 -3.80 33.71 8.04
C THR A 2 -2.68 32.75 7.66
N PHE A 3 -2.49 31.70 8.46
CA PHE A 3 -1.52 30.64 8.16
C PHE A 3 -1.90 30.00 6.82
N ASN A 4 -1.09 30.23 5.78
CA ASN A 4 -1.34 29.65 4.47
C ASN A 4 -0.90 28.19 4.50
N LYS A 5 -1.83 27.28 4.82
CA LYS A 5 -1.58 25.84 4.93
C LYS A 5 -0.94 25.24 3.67
N LEU A 6 -1.27 25.76 2.49
CA LEU A 6 -0.66 25.32 1.22
C LEU A 6 0.81 25.72 1.16
N GLN A 7 1.14 26.94 1.58
CA GLN A 7 2.53 27.39 1.64
C GLN A 7 3.34 26.55 2.63
N TYR A 8 2.79 26.25 3.80
CA TYR A 8 3.44 25.37 4.77
C TYR A 8 3.69 23.96 4.20
N LEU A 9 2.69 23.35 3.55
CA LEU A 9 2.84 22.02 2.93
C LEU A 9 3.87 22.03 1.80
N GLN A 10 3.94 23.11 1.01
CA GLN A 10 4.95 23.30 -0.03
C GLN A 10 6.36 23.36 0.58
N GLU A 11 6.54 24.17 1.62
CA GLU A 11 7.82 24.31 2.33
C GLU A 11 8.29 22.99 2.97
N GLU A 12 7.36 22.20 3.54
CA GLU A 12 7.68 20.88 4.07
C GLU A 12 8.02 19.88 2.95
N TYR A 13 7.28 19.89 1.84
CA TYR A 13 7.57 19.04 0.68
C TYR A 13 8.96 19.33 0.09
N ASP A 14 9.34 20.61 -0.02
CA ASP A 14 10.61 21.00 -0.64
C ASP A 14 11.83 20.55 0.17
N LYS A 15 11.70 20.35 1.48
CA LYS A 15 12.74 19.82 2.37
C LYS A 15 12.99 18.32 2.20
N LEU A 16 12.07 17.58 1.57
CA LEU A 16 12.16 16.13 1.45
C LEU A 16 13.11 15.70 0.33
N HIS A 17 13.83 14.60 0.56
CA HIS A 17 14.52 13.87 -0.50
C HIS A 17 13.50 13.14 -1.40
N ILE A 18 13.96 12.61 -2.54
CA ILE A 18 13.09 12.00 -3.58
C ILE A 18 12.12 10.97 -3.00
N GLU A 19 12.60 10.02 -2.19
CA GLU A 19 11.75 9.01 -1.55
C GLU A 19 10.71 9.63 -0.60
N GLY A 20 11.10 10.65 0.17
CA GLY A 20 10.20 11.39 1.04
C GLY A 20 9.12 12.14 0.25
N LYS A 21 9.47 12.72 -0.90
CA LYS A 21 8.54 13.40 -1.81
C LYS A 21 7.52 12.43 -2.39
N THR A 22 7.93 11.24 -2.81
CA THR A 22 7.00 10.20 -3.29
C THR A 22 6.01 9.82 -2.21
N ASN A 23 6.49 9.51 -0.99
CA ASN A 23 5.62 9.16 0.13
C ASN A 23 4.66 10.30 0.50
N PHE A 24 5.13 11.55 0.45
CA PHE A 24 4.28 12.71 0.71
C PHE A 24 3.13 12.82 -0.30
N ILE A 25 3.43 12.66 -1.59
CA ILE A 25 2.43 12.72 -2.67
C ILE A 25 1.39 11.60 -2.51
N GLU A 26 1.82 10.37 -2.25
CA GLU A 26 0.89 9.26 -2.06
C GLU A 26 -0.02 9.49 -0.84
N ASN A 27 0.55 9.91 0.29
CA ASN A 27 -0.24 10.21 1.49
C ASN A 27 -1.22 11.37 1.25
N ALA A 28 -0.82 12.39 0.50
CA ALA A 28 -1.71 13.50 0.15
C ALA A 28 -2.88 13.02 -0.73
N ARG A 29 -2.62 12.20 -1.76
CA ARG A 29 -3.68 11.60 -2.60
C ARG A 29 -4.62 10.75 -1.77
N PHE A 30 -4.09 9.90 -0.90
CA PHE A 30 -4.88 9.05 -0.02
C PHE A 30 -5.78 9.89 0.90
N CYS A 31 -5.23 10.91 1.56
CA CYS A 31 -6.02 11.77 2.45
C CYS A 31 -7.12 12.56 1.72
N LEU A 32 -6.94 12.87 0.43
CA LEU A 32 -7.92 13.59 -0.37
C LEU A 32 -9.06 12.69 -0.87
N MET A 33 -8.77 11.41 -1.11
CA MET A 33 -9.66 10.50 -1.83
C MET A 33 -10.27 9.41 -0.94
N ALA A 34 -9.57 9.01 0.12
CA ALA A 34 -10.07 8.01 1.07
C ALA A 34 -11.29 8.53 1.81
N ASP A 35 -12.32 7.71 1.89
CA ASP A 35 -13.44 7.98 2.77
C ASP A 35 -13.09 7.64 4.23
N GLN A 36 -14.05 7.84 5.15
CA GLN A 36 -13.82 7.53 6.56
C GLN A 36 -13.61 6.04 6.84
N TYR A 37 -14.15 5.16 5.99
CA TYR A 37 -14.03 3.71 6.14
C TYR A 37 -12.63 3.26 5.72
N ASP A 38 -12.18 3.63 4.52
CA ASP A 38 -10.86 3.31 3.99
C ASP A 38 -9.75 3.90 4.85
N TYR A 39 -9.91 5.14 5.31
CA TYR A 39 -8.94 5.78 6.20
C TYR A 39 -8.78 5.02 7.51
N LYS A 40 -9.88 4.62 8.15
CA LYS A 40 -9.85 3.83 9.39
C LYS A 40 -9.20 2.47 9.17
N ASN A 41 -9.53 1.80 8.07
CA ASN A 41 -9.00 0.48 7.75
C ASN A 41 -7.50 0.53 7.44
N TYR A 42 -7.04 1.54 6.68
CA TYR A 42 -5.62 1.73 6.41
C TYR A 42 -4.81 1.88 7.70
N HIS A 43 -5.29 2.68 8.65
CA HIS A 43 -4.63 2.94 9.94
C HIS A 43 -4.97 1.93 11.05
N SER A 44 -5.73 0.87 10.75
CA SER A 44 -6.07 -0.13 11.74
C SER A 44 -4.84 -0.89 12.22
N ASN A 45 -4.74 -1.08 13.53
CA ASN A 45 -3.77 -1.96 14.18
C ASN A 45 -4.37 -3.34 14.53
N GLY A 46 -5.64 -3.57 14.16
CA GLY A 46 -6.35 -4.82 14.39
C GLY A 46 -6.27 -5.80 13.22
N LYS A 47 -6.82 -7.01 13.38
CA LYS A 47 -7.06 -7.90 12.24
C LYS A 47 -8.19 -7.32 11.39
N LEU A 48 -7.86 -6.89 10.18
CA LEU A 48 -8.84 -6.56 9.16
C LEU A 48 -9.54 -7.84 8.69
N THR A 49 -10.82 -7.71 8.38
CA THR A 49 -11.53 -8.68 7.54
C THR A 49 -11.02 -8.59 6.10
N GLU A 50 -11.29 -9.62 5.28
CA GLU A 50 -10.95 -9.61 3.85
C GLU A 50 -11.55 -8.40 3.14
N SER A 51 -12.83 -8.10 3.38
CA SER A 51 -13.50 -6.94 2.79
C SER A 51 -12.84 -5.61 3.16
N GLU A 52 -12.46 -5.42 4.42
CA GLU A 52 -11.80 -4.19 4.87
C GLU A 52 -10.38 -4.08 4.30
N PHE A 53 -9.68 -5.20 4.16
CA PHE A 53 -8.36 -5.26 3.55
C PHE A 53 -8.42 -4.90 2.06
N TYR A 54 -9.32 -5.53 1.30
CA TYR A 54 -9.42 -5.31 -0.15
C TYR A 54 -9.95 -3.93 -0.50
N SER A 55 -10.85 -3.35 0.30
CA SER A 55 -11.29 -1.95 0.12
C SER A 55 -10.11 -0.98 0.07
N VAL A 56 -9.15 -1.15 0.99
CA VAL A 56 -7.97 -0.29 1.06
C VAL A 56 -6.97 -0.62 -0.07
N VAL A 57 -6.81 -1.90 -0.41
CA VAL A 57 -5.94 -2.32 -1.54
C VAL A 57 -6.42 -1.73 -2.85
N ASP A 58 -7.72 -1.84 -3.13
CA ASP A 58 -8.33 -1.33 -4.36
C ASP A 58 -8.16 0.17 -4.45
N LEU A 59 -8.47 0.91 -3.37
CA LEU A 59 -8.27 2.36 -3.33
C LEU A 59 -6.81 2.75 -3.58
N LEU A 60 -5.85 2.11 -2.91
CA LEU A 60 -4.42 2.45 -3.09
C LEU A 60 -3.93 2.13 -4.51
N TYR A 61 -4.46 1.07 -5.12
CA TYR A 61 -4.16 0.71 -6.50
C TYR A 61 -4.75 1.72 -7.48
N GLU A 62 -6.01 2.12 -7.31
CA GLU A 62 -6.68 3.13 -8.16
C GLU A 62 -5.99 4.50 -8.11
N LEU A 63 -5.40 4.86 -6.96
CA LEU A 63 -4.68 6.12 -6.76
C LEU A 63 -3.22 6.10 -7.25
N ASP A 64 -2.74 4.96 -7.76
CA ASP A 64 -1.33 4.72 -8.10
C ASP A 64 -0.40 5.01 -6.90
N ASN A 65 -0.85 4.65 -5.70
CA ASN A 65 -0.13 4.82 -4.44
C ASN A 65 0.65 3.53 -4.10
N LEU A 66 1.60 3.18 -4.97
CA LEU A 66 2.27 1.88 -4.93
C LEU A 66 3.11 1.67 -3.66
N ASN A 67 3.77 2.70 -3.12
CA ASN A 67 4.58 2.54 -1.91
C ASN A 67 3.70 2.28 -0.68
N MET A 68 2.61 3.03 -0.55
CA MET A 68 1.60 2.81 0.49
C MET A 68 0.93 1.45 0.34
N LEU A 69 0.61 1.02 -0.89
CA LEU A 69 0.04 -0.29 -1.17
C LEU A 69 0.96 -1.42 -0.70
N ILE A 70 2.24 -1.38 -1.08
CA ILE A 70 3.24 -2.38 -0.65
C ILE A 70 3.32 -2.41 0.87
N SER A 71 3.44 -1.24 1.50
CA SER A 71 3.54 -1.12 2.96
C SER A 71 2.30 -1.68 3.67
N PHE A 72 1.11 -1.41 3.12
CA PHE A 72 -0.16 -1.89 3.66
C PHE A 72 -0.32 -3.41 3.54
N VAL A 73 0.02 -3.97 2.37
CA VAL A 73 -0.03 -5.41 2.10
C VAL A 73 0.95 -6.17 3.00
N VAL A 74 2.20 -5.69 3.13
CA VAL A 74 3.20 -6.33 3.99
C VAL A 74 2.75 -6.33 5.45
N ARG A 75 2.20 -5.21 5.95
CA ARG A 75 1.67 -5.12 7.32
C ARG A 75 0.53 -6.10 7.57
N ASN A 76 -0.31 -6.34 6.57
CA ASN A 76 -1.53 -7.15 6.67
C ASN A 76 -1.43 -8.50 5.95
N ILE A 77 -0.22 -8.98 5.67
CA ILE A 77 0.04 -10.21 4.89
C ILE A 77 -0.73 -11.43 5.41
N LYS A 78 -1.07 -11.45 6.71
CA LYS A 78 -1.84 -12.52 7.34
C LYS A 78 -3.23 -12.69 6.74
N VAL A 79 -3.87 -11.64 6.22
CA VAL A 79 -5.17 -11.73 5.54
C VAL A 79 -5.01 -12.54 4.25
N LEU A 80 -4.00 -12.22 3.44
CA LEU A 80 -3.66 -13.00 2.23
C LEU A 80 -3.28 -14.45 2.55
N LEU A 81 -2.57 -14.69 3.67
CA LEU A 81 -2.20 -16.04 4.10
C LEU A 81 -3.39 -16.87 4.59
N GLN A 82 -4.52 -16.26 4.91
CA GLN A 82 -5.75 -16.97 5.31
C GLN A 82 -6.54 -17.46 4.09
N GLU A 83 -6.43 -16.77 2.95
CA GLU A 83 -7.07 -17.18 1.69
C GLU A 83 -6.34 -18.33 0.99
N VAL A 84 -5.04 -18.46 1.24
CA VAL A 84 -4.23 -19.57 0.73
C VAL A 84 -4.24 -20.69 1.78
N ASP A 85 -5.19 -21.62 1.62
CA ASP A 85 -5.30 -22.84 2.41
C ASP A 85 -3.94 -23.61 2.36
N GLY A 86 -3.09 -23.41 3.37
CA GLY A 86 -1.78 -24.06 3.48
C GLY A 86 -0.58 -23.10 3.51
N ILE A 87 -0.28 -22.59 4.70
CA ILE A 87 0.99 -21.93 5.08
C ILE A 87 2.23 -22.77 4.70
N GLU A 88 2.10 -24.09 4.54
CA GLU A 88 3.17 -24.97 4.06
C GLU A 88 3.64 -24.67 2.64
N SER A 89 2.75 -24.24 1.74
CA SER A 89 3.10 -23.92 0.35
C SER A 89 3.81 -22.57 0.19
N LEU A 90 3.59 -21.65 1.15
CA LEU A 90 4.18 -20.31 1.16
C LEU A 90 5.42 -20.18 2.04
N LYS A 91 5.72 -21.20 2.86
CA LYS A 91 6.94 -21.26 3.68
C LYS A 91 8.23 -21.02 2.88
N PRO A 92 8.42 -21.56 1.65
CA PRO A 92 9.59 -21.25 0.83
C PRO A 92 9.65 -19.81 0.31
N PHE A 93 8.51 -19.10 0.28
CA PHE A 93 8.42 -17.69 -0.14
C PHE A 93 8.65 -16.74 1.03
N LEU A 94 8.18 -17.12 2.23
CA LEU A 94 8.37 -16.37 3.48
C LEU A 94 9.78 -16.58 4.07
N GLU A 95 10.35 -17.78 3.97
CA GLU A 95 11.77 -18.04 4.30
C GLU A 95 12.71 -17.38 3.29
N LYS A 96 12.25 -17.15 2.05
CA LYS A 96 12.93 -16.28 1.08
C LYS A 96 12.65 -14.80 1.26
N ALA A 97 11.74 -14.36 2.14
CA ALA A 97 11.32 -12.95 2.33
C ALA A 97 12.42 -12.00 2.83
N VAL A 98 13.68 -12.36 2.64
CA VAL A 98 14.70 -11.46 2.11
C VAL A 98 14.53 -11.37 0.58
N ILE A 99 13.31 -11.13 0.09
CA ILE A 99 13.08 -10.89 -1.33
C ILE A 99 13.19 -9.38 -1.50
N ASP A 100 14.24 -8.94 -2.19
CA ASP A 100 14.39 -7.53 -2.53
C ASP A 100 13.18 -7.01 -3.31
N GLU A 101 12.91 -5.73 -3.14
CA GLU A 101 11.79 -4.99 -3.72
C GLU A 101 11.63 -5.23 -5.23
N ALA A 102 12.75 -5.33 -5.95
CA ALA A 102 12.77 -5.59 -7.39
C ALA A 102 12.12 -6.94 -7.76
N THR A 103 12.35 -7.96 -6.95
CA THR A 103 11.79 -9.29 -7.15
C THR A 103 10.31 -9.35 -6.77
N PHE A 104 9.87 -8.57 -5.77
CA PHE A 104 8.45 -8.41 -5.43
C PHE A 104 7.68 -7.72 -6.56
N LEU A 105 8.18 -6.57 -7.04
CA LEU A 105 7.60 -5.79 -8.13
C LEU A 105 7.50 -6.59 -9.43
N THR A 106 8.53 -7.39 -9.75
CA THR A 106 8.52 -8.25 -10.94
C THR A 106 7.38 -9.29 -10.89
N ARG A 107 7.10 -9.84 -9.72
CA ARG A 107 6.06 -10.87 -9.54
C ARG A 107 4.66 -10.28 -9.59
N ILE A 108 4.43 -9.13 -8.95
CA ILE A 108 3.16 -8.40 -9.03
C ILE A 108 2.86 -8.02 -10.49
N ASN A 109 3.85 -7.48 -11.22
CA ASN A 109 3.68 -7.13 -12.64
C ASN A 109 3.36 -8.35 -13.50
N THR A 110 4.02 -9.49 -13.24
CA THR A 110 3.73 -10.74 -13.97
C THR A 110 2.31 -11.25 -13.70
N PHE A 111 1.83 -11.13 -12.46
CA PHE A 111 0.46 -11.51 -12.09
C PHE A 111 -0.58 -10.62 -12.75
N LEU A 112 -0.39 -9.29 -12.71
CA LEU A 112 -1.29 -8.31 -13.33
C LEU A 112 -1.34 -8.44 -14.86
N GLN A 113 -0.24 -8.80 -15.51
CA GLN A 113 -0.20 -9.05 -16.96
C GLN A 113 -0.95 -10.32 -17.37
N LYS A 114 -1.01 -11.34 -16.50
CA LYS A 114 -1.80 -12.55 -16.76
C LYS A 114 -3.31 -12.30 -16.65
N GLN A 115 -3.73 -11.38 -15.79
CA GLN A 115 -5.14 -11.00 -15.65
C GLN A 115 -5.65 -10.12 -16.81
N LYS A 116 -4.76 -9.45 -17.56
CA LYS A 116 -5.11 -8.64 -18.74
C LYS A 116 -5.29 -9.44 -20.04
N ASN A 117 -4.96 -10.72 -20.03
CA ASN A 117 -5.06 -11.62 -21.19
C ASN A 117 -6.12 -12.73 -21.01
N CYS A 118 -7.01 -12.59 -20.02
CA CYS A 118 -8.19 -13.43 -19.80
C CYS A 118 -9.46 -12.64 -20.11
#